data_AF-A0A965A9K6-F1
#
_entry.id   AF-A0A965A9K6-F1
#
_cell.length_a   1.000
_cell.length_b   1.000
_cell.length_c   1.000
_cell.angle_alpha   90.00
_cell.angle_beta   90.00
_cell.angle_gamma   90.00
#
_symmetry.space_group_name_H-M   'P 1'
#
loop_
_entity.id
_entity.type
_entity.pdbx_description
1 polymer ?
#
loop_
_entity_poly.entity_id
_entity_poly.type
_entity_poly.pdbx_seq_one_letter_code
_entity_poly.pdbx_strand_id
1 'polypeptide(L)'
;VSTYLCVVTFEEYLISKKIDGLAFSQAEPKLFEEWRLEFDQQHPKSFTAQKLFLINNIRRRFLLKVETATPENNPEKPVVAASPAKPKPIMRPKIN
;
A
#
# COMPACT_ATOMS: atom_id res chain seq x y z
N VAL A 1 -8.06 8.33 26.70
CA VAL A 1 -7.50 6.97 26.49
C VAL A 1 -8.07 6.45 25.17
N SER A 2 -7.40 6.70 24.04
CA SER A 2 -7.94 6.32 22.73
C SER A 2 -7.28 5.02 22.28
N THR A 3 -7.75 3.91 22.84
CA THR A 3 -7.45 2.56 22.39
C THR A 3 -8.18 2.33 21.07
N TYR A 4 -7.49 2.53 19.95
CA TYR A 4 -7.94 2.00 18.68
C TYR A 4 -7.68 0.50 18.68
N LEU A 5 -8.64 -0.26 19.19
CA LEU A 5 -8.76 -1.68 18.91
C LEU A 5 -9.13 -1.81 17.43
N CYS A 6 -8.18 -2.24 16.62
CA CYS A 6 -8.48 -2.64 15.25
C CYS A 6 -9.25 -3.96 15.32
N VAL A 7 -10.58 -3.90 15.23
CA VAL A 7 -11.47 -5.08 15.29
C VAL A 7 -11.38 -5.92 13.99
N VAL A 8 -10.80 -5.36 12.93
CA VAL A 8 -10.65 -5.99 11.61
C VAL A 8 -9.19 -6.35 11.35
N THR A 9 -8.94 -7.57 10.87
CA THR A 9 -7.61 -7.99 10.47
C THR A 9 -7.21 -7.32 9.15
N PHE A 10 -5.90 -7.21 8.90
CA PHE A 10 -5.39 -6.63 7.65
C PHE A 10 -5.86 -7.41 6.41
N GLU A 11 -5.99 -8.74 6.52
CA GLU A 11 -6.50 -9.60 5.46
C GLU A 11 -7.97 -9.31 5.15
N GLU A 12 -8.82 -9.19 6.18
CA GLU A 12 -10.23 -8.80 6.06
C GLU A 12 -10.38 -7.46 5.33
N TYR A 13 -9.47 -6.53 5.65
CA TYR A 13 -9.42 -5.21 5.04
C TYR A 13 -9.06 -5.27 3.54
N LEU A 14 -8.08 -6.11 3.14
CA LEU A 14 -7.72 -6.29 1.74
C LEU A 14 -8.88 -6.89 0.93
N ILE A 15 -9.55 -7.90 1.47
CA ILE A 15 -10.75 -8.51 0.86
C ILE A 15 -11.85 -7.46 0.66
N SER A 16 -12.09 -6.62 1.67
CA SER A 16 -13.04 -5.50 1.59
C SER A 16 -12.69 -4.48 0.49
N LYS A 17 -11.41 -4.38 0.10
CA LYS A 17 -10.94 -3.54 -1.01
C LYS A 17 -10.85 -4.27 -2.36
N LYS A 18 -11.28 -5.54 -2.43
CA LYS A 18 -11.15 -6.41 -3.61
C LYS A 18 -9.69 -6.63 -4.03
N ILE A 19 -8.81 -6.70 -3.05
CA ILE A 19 -7.38 -6.95 -3.23
C ILE A 19 -7.09 -8.38 -2.79
N ASP A 20 -6.32 -9.09 -3.61
CA ASP A 20 -5.81 -10.41 -3.24
C ASP A 20 -4.59 -10.27 -2.31
N GLY A 21 -4.77 -10.65 -1.04
CA GLY A 21 -3.72 -10.60 -0.03
C GLY A 21 -2.57 -11.59 -0.28
N LEU A 22 -2.85 -12.75 -0.90
CA LEU A 22 -1.82 -13.74 -1.23
C LEU A 22 -0.96 -13.27 -2.40
N ALA A 23 -1.59 -12.73 -3.45
CA ALA A 23 -0.85 -12.18 -4.58
C ALA A 23 -0.01 -10.96 -4.16
N PHE A 24 -0.55 -10.12 -3.27
CA PHE A 24 0.15 -8.96 -2.75
C PHE A 24 1.35 -9.34 -1.87
N SER A 25 1.21 -10.30 -0.96
CA SER A 25 2.33 -10.76 -0.12
C SER A 25 3.42 -11.48 -0.89
N GLN A 26 3.07 -12.20 -1.96
CA GLN A 26 4.05 -12.88 -2.82
C GLN A 26 4.80 -11.91 -3.73
N ALA A 27 4.12 -10.93 -4.30
CA ALA A 27 4.76 -9.93 -5.16
C ALA A 27 5.63 -8.96 -4.36
N GLU A 28 5.12 -8.46 -3.23
CA GLU A 28 5.83 -7.47 -2.39
C GLU A 28 5.72 -7.79 -0.88
N PRO A 29 6.47 -8.80 -0.38
CA PRO A 29 6.41 -9.20 1.02
C PRO A 29 6.84 -8.09 1.98
N LYS A 30 7.82 -7.26 1.59
CA LYS A 30 8.28 -6.11 2.40
C LYS A 30 7.20 -5.06 2.58
N LEU A 31 6.54 -4.68 1.48
CA LEU A 31 5.46 -3.69 1.51
C LEU A 31 4.24 -4.22 2.28
N PHE A 32 3.97 -5.52 2.16
CA PHE A 32 2.92 -6.20 2.92
C PHE A 32 3.17 -6.12 4.43
N GLU A 33 4.38 -6.43 4.90
CA GLU A 33 4.74 -6.34 6.32
C GLU A 33 4.69 -4.90 6.84
N GLU A 34 5.25 -3.94 6.09
CA GLU A 34 5.17 -2.52 6.44
C GLU A 34 3.73 -2.05 6.58
N TRP A 35 2.87 -2.41 5.61
CA TRP A 35 1.46 -2.03 5.63
C TRP A 35 0.71 -2.69 6.78
N ARG A 36 1.00 -3.97 7.07
CA ARG A 36 0.42 -4.67 8.20
C ARG A 36 0.77 -3.97 9.51
N LEU A 37 2.03 -3.57 9.69
CA LEU A 37 2.51 -2.91 10.89
C LEU A 37 2.00 -1.47 11.02
N GLU A 38 1.87 -0.74 9.91
CA GLU A 38 1.20 0.56 9.88
C GLU A 38 -0.30 0.43 10.18
N PHE A 39 -0.96 -0.58 9.62
CA PHE A 39 -2.39 -0.84 9.83
C PHE A 39 -2.71 -1.22 11.28
N ASP A 40 -1.78 -1.88 11.97
CA ASP A 40 -1.92 -2.20 13.40
C ASP A 40 -1.82 -0.94 14.28
N GLN A 41 -1.08 0.07 13.82
CA GLN A 41 -0.89 1.33 14.55
C GLN A 41 -2.04 2.34 14.38
N GLN A 42 -2.94 2.16 13.41
CA GLN A 42 -3.97 3.15 13.08
C GLN A 42 -5.24 2.55 12.51
N HIS A 43 -6.36 3.25 12.71
CA HIS A 43 -7.67 2.77 12.25
C HIS A 43 -7.73 2.57 10.71
N PRO A 44 -8.43 1.55 10.19
CA PRO A 44 -8.49 1.23 8.75
C PRO A 44 -8.86 2.42 7.86
N LYS A 45 -9.75 3.29 8.32
CA LYS A 45 -10.14 4.52 7.59
C LYS A 45 -8.96 5.50 7.44
N SER A 46 -8.19 5.70 8.49
CA SER A 46 -7.02 6.60 8.49
C SER A 46 -5.93 6.05 7.59
N PHE A 47 -5.67 4.74 7.67
CA PHE A 47 -4.75 4.04 6.78
C PHE A 47 -5.18 4.16 5.31
N THR A 48 -6.46 3.92 5.03
CA THR A 48 -7.03 4.06 3.67
C THR A 48 -6.80 5.47 3.12
N ALA A 49 -7.03 6.50 3.92
CA ALA A 49 -6.87 7.89 3.47
C ALA A 49 -5.41 8.23 3.14
N GLN A 50 -4.47 7.76 3.96
CA GLN A 50 -3.03 8.00 3.76
C GLN A 50 -2.47 7.24 2.55
N LYS A 51 -2.91 5.99 2.35
CA LYS A 51 -2.40 5.10 1.31
C LYS A 51 -3.35 4.94 0.12
N LEU A 52 -4.36 5.80 -0.02
CA LEU A 52 -5.42 5.66 -1.03
C LEU A 52 -4.87 5.45 -2.45
N PHE A 53 -3.86 6.23 -2.82
CA PHE A 53 -3.21 6.13 -4.12
C PHE A 53 -2.54 4.76 -4.31
N LEU A 54 -1.82 4.28 -3.30
CA LEU A 54 -1.17 2.97 -3.35
C LEU A 54 -2.18 1.85 -3.37
N ILE A 55 -3.22 1.90 -2.52
CA ILE A 55 -4.32 0.94 -2.50
C ILE A 55 -4.98 0.85 -3.88
N ASN A 56 -5.19 1.98 -4.56
CA ASN A 56 -5.72 1.98 -5.93
C ASN A 56 -4.78 1.32 -6.95
N ASN A 57 -3.47 1.49 -6.82
CA ASN A 57 -2.49 0.81 -7.67
C ASN A 57 -2.47 -0.69 -7.40
N ILE A 58 -2.36 -1.10 -6.13
CA ILE A 58 -2.41 -2.50 -5.69
C ILE A 58 -3.71 -3.16 -6.15
N ARG A 59 -4.86 -2.49 -6.02
CA ARG A 59 -6.15 -2.99 -6.52
C ARG A 59 -6.15 -3.24 -8.03
N ARG A 60 -5.48 -2.41 -8.83
CA ARG A 60 -5.38 -2.62 -10.28
C ARG A 60 -4.40 -3.74 -10.66
N ARG A 61 -3.41 -4.02 -9.81
CA ARG A 61 -2.36 -5.04 -10.01
C ARG A 61 -2.81 -6.41 -9.52
N PHE A 62 -3.40 -6.47 -8.34
CA PHE A 62 -3.81 -7.68 -7.60
C PHE A 62 -5.31 -7.67 -7.36
N LEU A 63 -6.07 -7.47 -8.44
CA LEU A 63 -7.52 -7.51 -8.39
C LEU A 63 -7.94 -8.94 -8.04
N LEU A 64 -8.76 -9.11 -7.01
CA LEU A 64 -9.28 -10.41 -6.58
C LEU A 64 -10.18 -10.98 -7.70
N LYS A 65 -9.57 -11.65 -8.68
CA LYS A 65 -10.26 -12.33 -9.77
C LYS A 65 -10.24 -13.81 -9.43
N VAL A 66 -11.43 -14.36 -9.22
CA VAL A 66 -11.66 -15.78 -8.97
C VAL A 66 -11.36 -16.53 -10.27
N GLU A 67 -10.08 -16.75 -10.58
CA GLU A 67 -9.58 -17.76 -11.54
C GLU A 67 -8.04 -17.69 -11.59
N THR A 68 -7.41 -18.64 -10.88
CA THR A 68 -6.18 -19.36 -11.25
C THR A 68 -5.21 -18.69 -12.25
N ALA A 69 -4.02 -18.26 -11.78
CA ALA A 69 -2.73 -18.48 -12.47
C ALA A 69 -1.58 -17.79 -11.73
N THR A 70 -0.66 -18.59 -11.19
CA THR A 70 0.77 -18.27 -11.04
C THR A 70 1.33 -17.76 -12.38
N PRO A 71 2.24 -16.78 -12.38
CA PRO A 71 3.64 -17.19 -12.52
C PRO A 71 4.61 -16.37 -11.66
N GLU A 72 5.39 -17.10 -10.88
CA GLU A 72 6.86 -17.00 -10.82
C GLU A 72 7.48 -16.01 -11.83
N ASN A 73 7.96 -14.85 -11.36
CA ASN A 73 9.17 -14.24 -11.90
C ASN A 73 9.80 -13.25 -10.91
N ASN A 74 10.91 -13.67 -10.31
CA ASN A 74 12.00 -12.81 -9.84
C ASN A 74 13.11 -12.95 -10.89
N PRO A 75 13.88 -11.90 -11.25
CA PRO A 75 15.02 -11.51 -10.42
C PRO A 75 15.27 -9.99 -10.30
N GLU A 76 15.53 -9.57 -9.07
CA GLU A 76 16.65 -8.70 -8.65
C GLU A 76 16.81 -7.26 -9.22
N LYS A 77 16.66 -6.30 -8.27
CA LYS A 77 17.52 -5.12 -7.99
C LYS A 77 17.55 -3.94 -9.01
N PRO A 78 17.98 -2.72 -8.60
CA PRO A 78 18.49 -2.29 -7.28
C PRO A 78 17.91 -0.96 -6.76
N VAL A 79 18.23 -0.63 -5.50
CA VAL A 79 18.39 0.74 -4.92
C VAL A 79 17.24 1.74 -5.17
N VAL A 80 16.60 2.27 -4.13
CA VAL A 80 17.23 3.32 -3.33
C VAL A 80 16.52 3.41 -1.98
N ALA A 81 17.32 3.33 -0.92
CA ALA A 81 17.03 4.04 0.30
C ALA A 81 16.85 5.52 -0.03
N ALA A 82 15.67 6.10 0.22
CA ALA A 82 15.48 7.49 0.64
C ALA A 82 13.98 7.81 0.78
N SER A 83 13.48 7.76 2.00
CA SER A 83 12.65 8.89 2.47
C SER A 83 13.61 10.06 2.76
N PRO A 84 13.21 11.36 2.77
CA PRO A 84 11.94 12.01 2.43
C PRO A 84 12.13 13.21 1.45
N ALA A 85 11.05 13.81 0.91
CA ALA A 85 10.89 15.29 0.82
C ALA A 85 9.69 15.70 -0.05
N LYS A 86 8.79 16.49 0.55
CA LYS A 86 7.88 17.41 -0.16
C LYS A 86 8.65 18.27 -1.18
N PRO A 87 8.22 18.41 -2.44
CA PRO A 87 8.60 19.57 -3.21
C PRO A 87 7.72 20.75 -2.77
N LYS A 88 8.33 21.75 -2.12
CA LYS A 88 7.72 23.08 -1.96
C LYS A 88 7.62 23.73 -3.35
N PRO A 89 6.51 24.35 -3.77
CA PRO A 89 6.47 25.07 -5.03
C PRO A 89 7.20 26.41 -4.88
N ILE A 90 8.32 26.58 -5.57
CA ILE A 90 8.92 27.89 -5.80
C ILE A 90 8.22 28.46 -7.05
N MET A 91 7.29 29.40 -6.85
CA MET A 91 6.79 30.22 -7.96
C MET A 91 7.88 31.21 -8.36
N ARG A 92 8.39 31.09 -9.60
CA ARG A 92 9.19 32.15 -10.23
C ARG A 92 8.25 33.06 -11.01
N PRO A 93 8.12 34.36 -10.67
CA PRO A 93 7.39 35.30 -11.52
C PRO A 93 8.20 35.59 -12.79
N LYS A 94 7.51 35.62 -13.93
CA LYS A 94 8.11 35.86 -15.25
C LYS A 94 8.23 37.37 -15.47
N ILE A 95 9.45 37.83 -15.67
CA ILE A 95 9.76 39.19 -16.15
C ILE A 95 9.33 39.27 -17.62
N ASN A 96 8.52 40.27 -17.94
CA ASN A 96 8.49 40.98 -19.22
C ASN A 96 7.92 42.38 -18.98
#